data_AF-A0A6H0EMJ8-F1
#
_entry.id   AF-A0A6H0EMJ8-F1
#
_cell.length_a   1.000
_cell.length_b   1.000
_cell.length_c   1.000
_cell.angle_alpha   90.00
_cell.angle_beta   90.00
_cell.angle_gamma   90.00
#
_symmetry.space_group_name_H-M   'P 1'
#
loop_
_entity.id
_entity.type
_entity.pdbx_description
1 polymer ?
#
loop_
_entity_poly.entity_id
_entity_poly.type
_entity_poly.pdbx_seq_one_letter_code
_entity_poly.pdbx_strand_id
1 'polypeptide(L)' 'MAAPKKRTSISKKRIRKTIWKKKGYWVALKAFSLAKSLSTGNSKSFFLVSISYRDFYTNKK' A
#
# COMPACT_ATOMS: atom_id res chain seq x y z
N MET A 1 -21.14 25.85 15.14
CA MET A 1 -19.93 25.12 14.73
C MET A 1 -18.71 25.97 15.08
N ALA A 2 -17.66 25.41 15.71
CA ALA A 2 -16.51 26.21 16.11
C ALA A 2 -15.67 26.63 14.89
N ALA A 3 -15.38 27.92 14.77
CA ALA A 3 -14.56 28.47 13.69
C ALA A 3 -13.12 28.72 14.16
N PRO A 4 -12.09 28.45 13.34
CA PRO A 4 -10.71 28.72 13.70
C PRO A 4 -10.47 30.23 13.79
N LYS A 5 -10.06 30.71 14.97
CA LYS A 5 -9.80 32.14 15.20
C LYS A 5 -8.61 32.68 14.41
N LYS A 6 -7.61 31.84 14.12
CA LYS A 6 -6.38 32.18 13.40
C LYS A 6 -5.97 31.03 12.48
N ARG A 7 -5.28 31.36 11.38
CA ARG A 7 -4.69 30.34 10.50
C ARG A 7 -3.58 29.60 11.23
N THR A 8 -3.42 28.31 10.90
CA THR A 8 -2.27 27.54 11.39
C THR A 8 -0.98 28.07 10.77
N SER A 9 0.09 28.16 11.55
CA SER A 9 1.42 28.50 11.02
C SER A 9 1.86 27.47 9.97
N ILE A 10 2.73 27.90 9.06
CA ILE A 10 3.23 27.06 7.95
C ILE A 10 3.94 25.83 8.50
N SER A 11 4.75 25.99 9.56
CA SER A 11 5.43 24.88 10.24
C SER A 11 4.44 23.84 10.78
N LYS A 12 3.42 24.28 11.54
CA LYS A 12 2.39 23.38 12.09
C LYS A 12 1.60 22.65 10.99
N LYS A 13 1.31 23.31 9.87
CA LYS A 13 0.69 22.67 8.69
C LYS A 13 1.60 21.61 8.06
N ARG A 14 2.90 21.88 7.91
CA ARG A 14 3.87 20.93 7.36
C ARG A 14 4.03 19.70 8.23
N ILE A 15 4.17 19.86 9.55
CA ILE A 15 4.31 18.75 10.51
C ILE A 15 3.14 17.76 10.39
N ARG A 16 1.90 18.26 10.36
CA ARG A 16 0.71 17.40 10.20
C ARG A 16 0.74 16.62 8.87
N LYS A 17 1.16 17.26 7.77
CA LYS A 17 1.32 16.58 6.47
C LYS A 17 2.42 15.52 6.50
N THR A 18 3.54 15.79 7.17
CA THR A 18 4.64 14.82 7.32
C THR A 18 4.19 13.60 8.10
N ILE A 19 3.43 13.76 9.18
CA ILE A 19 2.86 12.63 9.95
C ILE A 19 1.96 11.76 9.06
N TRP A 20 1.11 12.39 8.23
CA TRP A 20 0.26 11.66 7.30
C TRP A 20 1.09 10.90 6.24
N LYS A 21 2.11 11.53 5.65
CA LYS A 21 3.01 10.91 4.67
C LYS A 21 3.85 9.76 5.27
N LYS A 22 4.27 9.86 6.53
CA LYS A 22 5.06 8.84 7.23
C LYS A 22 4.35 7.49 7.32
N LYS A 23 3.02 7.47 7.30
CA LYS A 23 2.25 6.21 7.27
C LYS A 23 2.55 5.37 6.02
N GLY A 24 2.79 6.01 4.87
CA GLY A 24 3.13 5.32 3.63
C GLY A 24 4.46 4.55 3.67
N TYR A 25 5.44 5.07 4.42
CA TYR A 25 6.74 4.41 4.59
C TYR A 25 6.60 3.01 5.22
N TRP A 26 5.77 2.88 6.27
CA TRP A 26 5.53 1.59 6.92
C TRP A 26 4.83 0.58 6.00
N VAL A 27 3.88 1.06 5.18
CA VAL A 27 3.19 0.22 4.20
C VAL A 27 4.18 -0.24 3.12
N ALA A 28 5.05 0.65 2.64
CA ALA A 28 6.06 0.31 1.64
C ALA A 28 7.06 -0.74 2.15
N LEU A 29 7.51 -0.64 3.41
CA LEU A 29 8.38 -1.66 4.02
C LEU A 29 7.71 -3.03 4.08
N LYS A 30 6.45 -3.09 4.52
CA LYS A 30 5.68 -4.34 4.57
C LYS A 30 5.47 -4.92 3.17
N ALA A 31 5.11 -4.08 2.20
CA ALA A 31 4.91 -4.49 0.81
C ALA A 31 6.20 -5.03 0.18
N PHE A 32 7.35 -4.40 0.44
CA PHE A 32 8.65 -4.85 -0.07
C PHE A 32 9.06 -6.20 0.52
N SER A 33 8.93 -6.37 1.84
CA SER A 33 9.18 -7.65 2.51
C SER A 33 8.28 -8.76 1.95
N LEU A 34 7.00 -8.46 1.73
CA LEU A 34 6.04 -9.39 1.13
C LEU A 34 6.43 -9.77 -0.30
N ALA A 35 6.78 -8.79 -1.15
CA ALA A 35 7.19 -9.04 -2.53
C ALA A 35 8.41 -9.96 -2.61
N LYS A 36 9.41 -9.76 -1.73
CA LYS A 36 10.57 -10.66 -1.63
C LYS A 36 10.16 -12.08 -1.25
N SER A 37 9.28 -12.25 -0.26
CA SER A 37 8.78 -13.57 0.16
C SER A 37 7.97 -14.29 -0.93
N LEU A 38 7.24 -13.55 -1.76
CA LEU A 38 6.51 -14.10 -2.90
C LEU A 38 7.45 -14.48 -4.05
N SER A 39 8.49 -13.67 -4.30
CA SER A 39 9.42 -13.89 -5.42
C SER A 39 10.20 -15.21 -5.33
N THR A 40 10.36 -15.78 -4.14
CA THR A 40 11.09 -17.05 -3.96
C THR A 40 10.23 -18.29 -4.24
N GLY A 41 8.91 -18.17 -4.37
CA GLY A 41 8.01 -19.31 -4.64
C GLY A 41 7.90 -20.34 -3.52
N ASN A 42 8.61 -20.15 -2.41
CA ASN A 42 8.66 -21.09 -1.28
C ASN A 42 7.53 -20.87 -0.26
N SER A 43 6.79 -19.76 -0.37
CA SER A 43 5.72 -19.41 0.56
C SER A 43 4.45 -20.22 0.25
N LYS A 44 4.08 -21.13 1.15
CA LYS A 44 2.85 -21.96 1.03
C LYS A 44 1.57 -21.26 1.52
N SER A 45 1.71 -20.14 2.22
CA SER A 45 0.59 -19.42 2.86
C SER A 45 0.07 -18.25 2.03
N PHE A 46 0.84 -17.76 1.06
CA PHE A 46 0.47 -16.63 0.21
C PHE A 46 0.46 -17.08 -1.25
N PHE A 47 -0.72 -17.05 -1.87
CA PHE A 47 -0.88 -17.37 -3.28
C PHE A 47 -1.12 -16.09 -4.08
N LEU A 48 -0.30 -15.87 -5.10
CA LEU A 48 -0.66 -14.95 -6.17
C LEU A 48 -1.51 -15.74 -7.15
N VAL A 49 -2.80 -15.40 -7.28
CA VAL A 49 -3.61 -15.92 -8.39
C VAL A 49 -3.05 -15.31 -9.66
N SER A 50 -2.15 -16.03 -10.34
CA SER A 50 -1.83 -15.72 -11.72
C SER A 50 -3.08 -16.03 -12.52
N ILE A 51 -3.87 -15.01 -12.87
CA ILE A 51 -4.83 -15.14 -13.96
C ILE A 51 -3.96 -15.22 -15.21
N SER A 52 -3.46 -16.42 -15.49
CA SER A 52 -2.99 -16.77 -16.81
C SER A 52 -4.18 -16.50 -17.71
N TYR A 53 -4.10 -15.51 -18.62
CA TYR A 53 -5.11 -15.33 -19.68
C TYR A 53 -5.39 -16.66 -20.41
N ARG A 54 -4.45 -17.62 -20.32
CA ARG A 54 -4.58 -19.02 -20.71
C ARG A 54 -5.84 -19.71 -20.17
N ASP A 55 -6.19 -19.55 -18.90
CA ASP A 55 -7.30 -20.29 -18.27
C ASP A 55 -8.68 -19.77 -18.70
N PHE A 56 -8.74 -18.50 -19.14
CA PHE A 56 -9.96 -17.86 -19.65
C PHE A 56 -10.28 -18.27 -21.09
N TYR A 57 -9.28 -18.62 -21.91
CA TYR A 57 -9.48 -19.15 -23.27
C TYR A 57 -9.73 -20.68 -23.29
N THR A 58 -9.32 -21.41 -22.25
CA THR A 58 -9.52 -22.87 -22.18
C THR A 58 -10.90 -23.29 -21.67
N ASN A 59 -11.63 -22.41 -20.96
CA ASN A 59 -13.01 -22.65 -20.48
C ASN A 59 -14.09 -22.12 -21.43
N LYS A 60 -13.75 -21.86 -22.70
CA LYS A 60 -14.67 -21.38 -23.74
C LYS A 60 -15.04 -22.47 -24.75
N LYS A 61 -15.09 -23.72 -24.31
CA LYS A 61 -15.52 -24.87 -25.10
C LYS A 61 -16.87 -25.36 -24.62
#